data_AF-A0A518AQ35-F1
#
_entry.id   AF-A0A518AQ35-F1
#
_cell.length_a   1.000
_cell.length_b   1.000
_cell.length_c   1.000
_cell.angle_alpha   90.00
_cell.angle_beta   90.00
_cell.angle_gamma   90.00
#
_symmetry.space_group_name_H-M   'P 1'
#
loop_
_entity.id
_entity.type
_entity.pdbx_description
1 polymer ?
#
loop_
_entity_poly.entity_id
_entity_poly.type
_entity_poly.pdbx_seq_one_letter_code
_entity_poly.pdbx_strand_id
1 'polypeptide(L)'
;MSANSTESFNPFDPTGMLKDVRDAGMQTWAKMMVEAVNTDAYSEATGAMLDAWLVTSGPFREATQKAMEKSLAELNMPSREEITRLAGRLTNIEMRLDDLDAKLDEMLQCLRPSSPTQNG
;
A
#
# COMPACT_ATOMS: atom_id res chain seq x y z
N MET A 1 6.72 31.99 -46.90
CA MET A 1 5.72 33.05 -46.65
C MET A 1 4.37 32.38 -46.55
N SER A 2 3.73 32.34 -45.38
CA SER A 2 2.29 32.04 -45.27
C SER A 2 1.69 32.78 -44.09
N ALA A 3 0.90 33.78 -44.48
CA ALA A 3 -0.09 34.61 -43.81
C ALA A 3 -0.20 34.55 -42.28
N ASN A 4 0.22 35.66 -41.66
CA ASN A 4 -0.31 36.21 -40.42
C ASN A 4 -1.82 36.47 -40.61
N SER A 5 -2.69 35.62 -40.08
CA SER A 5 -4.13 35.83 -40.07
C SER A 5 -4.49 36.74 -38.90
N THR A 6 -4.36 38.04 -39.13
CA THR A 6 -5.03 39.08 -38.35
C THR A 6 -6.53 38.75 -38.38
N GLU A 7 -7.06 38.29 -37.25
CA GLU A 7 -8.46 37.98 -37.06
C GLU A 7 -9.32 39.17 -37.51
N SER A 8 -10.08 38.91 -38.56
CA SER A 8 -11.02 39.85 -39.14
C SER A 8 -12.12 40.13 -38.12
N PHE A 9 -12.19 41.36 -37.60
CA PHE A 9 -13.42 41.89 -37.05
C PHE A 9 -14.53 41.72 -38.10
N ASN A 10 -15.46 40.79 -37.86
CA ASN A 10 -16.56 40.50 -38.77
C ASN A 10 -17.80 41.26 -38.27
N PRO A 11 -18.19 42.38 -38.92
CA PRO A 11 -19.26 43.27 -38.43
C PRO A 11 -20.65 42.61 -38.37
N PHE A 12 -20.80 41.41 -38.93
CA PHE A 12 -22.04 40.64 -38.98
C PHE A 12 -22.08 39.45 -38.00
N ASP A 13 -21.06 39.27 -37.16
CA ASP A 13 -21.06 38.24 -36.11
C ASP A 13 -20.95 38.87 -34.71
N PRO A 14 -22.07 39.34 -34.12
CA PRO A 14 -22.09 39.89 -32.77
C PRO A 14 -21.77 38.84 -31.69
N THR A 15 -21.74 37.55 -32.03
CA THR A 15 -21.41 36.47 -31.11
C THR A 15 -19.90 36.21 -31.04
N GLY A 16 -19.14 36.60 -32.07
CA GLY A 16 -17.68 36.51 -32.09
C GLY A 16 -17.03 37.29 -30.95
N MET A 17 -17.39 38.58 -30.80
CA MET A 17 -16.86 39.41 -29.71
C MET A 17 -17.21 38.85 -28.31
N LEU A 18 -18.42 38.31 -28.13
CA LEU A 18 -18.83 37.69 -26.86
C LEU A 18 -18.07 36.38 -26.61
N LYS A 19 -17.82 35.60 -27.66
CA LYS A 19 -17.05 34.37 -27.61
C LYS A 19 -15.60 34.64 -27.24
N ASP A 20 -14.99 35.68 -27.78
CA ASP A 20 -13.61 36.07 -27.47
C ASP A 20 -13.48 36.52 -26.01
N VAL A 21 -14.43 37.32 -25.51
CA VAL A 21 -14.47 37.72 -24.09
C VAL A 21 -14.64 36.51 -23.17
N ARG A 22 -15.52 35.57 -23.53
CA ARG A 22 -15.71 34.32 -22.79
C ARG A 22 -14.44 33.46 -22.81
N ASP A 23 -13.81 33.30 -23.97
CA ASP A 23 -12.63 32.45 -24.15
C ASP A 23 -11.43 33.05 -23.41
N ALA A 24 -11.24 34.36 -23.46
CA ALA A 24 -10.24 35.07 -22.65
C ALA A 24 -10.52 34.94 -21.14
N GLY A 25 -11.80 35.03 -20.73
CA GLY A 25 -12.22 34.80 -19.35
C GLY A 25 -11.90 33.38 -18.88
N MET A 26 -12.29 32.36 -19.65
CA MET A 26 -12.03 30.95 -19.34
C MET A 26 -10.54 30.64 -19.28
N GLN A 27 -9.72 31.19 -20.19
CA GLN A 27 -8.27 31.02 -20.14
C GLN A 27 -7.67 31.61 -18.86
N THR A 28 -8.16 32.77 -18.44
CA THR A 28 -7.72 33.42 -17.20
C THR A 28 -8.08 32.58 -15.97
N TRP A 29 -9.34 32.12 -15.89
CA TRP A 29 -9.80 31.24 -14.80
C TRP A 29 -9.08 29.90 -14.79
N ALA A 30 -8.85 29.30 -15.96
CA ALA A 30 -8.11 28.06 -16.10
C ALA A 30 -6.67 28.23 -15.62
N LYS A 31 -5.99 29.32 -16.00
CA LYS A 31 -4.64 29.61 -15.54
C LYS A 31 -4.58 29.80 -14.02
N MET A 32 -5.53 30.54 -13.44
CA MET A 32 -5.61 30.71 -11.98
C MET A 32 -5.84 29.39 -11.25
N MET A 33 -6.70 28.50 -11.77
CA MET A 33 -6.92 27.18 -11.17
C MET A 33 -5.69 26.27 -11.30
N VAL A 34 -4.99 26.32 -12.45
CA VAL A 34 -3.74 25.58 -12.65
C VAL A 34 -2.68 26.06 -11.66
N GLU A 35 -2.52 27.37 -11.48
CA GLU A 35 -1.60 27.92 -10.48
C GLU A 35 -2.02 27.54 -9.06
N ALA A 36 -3.31 27.59 -8.74
CA ALA A 36 -3.85 27.22 -7.43
C ALA A 36 -3.58 25.74 -7.09
N VAL A 37 -3.81 24.82 -8.02
CA VAL A 37 -3.56 23.37 -7.83
C VAL A 37 -2.06 23.06 -7.80
N ASN A 38 -1.22 23.84 -8.48
CA ASN A 38 0.23 23.72 -8.41
C ASN A 38 0.85 24.39 -7.18
N THR A 39 0.06 25.02 -6.30
CA THR A 39 0.63 25.55 -5.05
C THR A 39 1.00 24.41 -4.10
N ASP A 40 2.12 24.60 -3.40
CA ASP A 40 2.55 23.69 -2.34
C ASP A 40 1.48 23.53 -1.25
N ALA A 41 0.75 24.61 -0.94
CA ALA A 41 -0.34 24.60 0.04
C ALA A 41 -1.51 23.69 -0.37
N TYR A 42 -1.89 23.62 -1.66
CA TYR A 42 -2.93 22.70 -2.11
C TYR A 42 -2.47 21.25 -2.01
N SER A 43 -1.21 21.00 -2.38
CA SER A 43 -0.61 19.67 -2.31
C SER A 43 -0.47 19.20 -0.86
N GLU A 44 -0.05 20.08 0.06
CA GLU A 44 0.05 19.82 1.49
C GLU A 44 -1.33 19.60 2.12
N ALA A 45 -2.32 20.44 1.82
CA ALA A 45 -3.68 20.29 2.34
C ALA A 45 -4.35 19.00 1.84
N THR A 46 -4.14 18.64 0.57
CA THR A 46 -4.64 17.39 -0.01
C THR A 46 -3.95 16.18 0.61
N GLY A 47 -2.62 16.27 0.82
CA GLY A 47 -1.84 15.24 1.52
C GLY A 47 -2.32 15.04 2.96
N ALA A 48 -2.49 16.12 3.73
CA ALA A 48 -3.00 16.07 5.09
C ALA A 48 -4.43 15.50 5.17
N MET A 49 -5.29 15.81 4.20
CA MET A 49 -6.63 15.24 4.11
C MET A 49 -6.59 13.73 3.80
N LEU A 50 -5.72 13.30 2.88
CA LEU A 50 -5.52 11.88 2.57
C LEU A 50 -4.94 11.12 3.76
N ASP A 51 -3.96 11.68 4.47
CA ASP A 51 -3.41 11.09 5.68
C ASP A 51 -4.45 11.00 6.79
N ALA A 52 -5.24 12.06 7.00
CA ALA A 52 -6.35 12.04 7.94
C ALA A 52 -7.38 10.97 7.56
N TRP A 53 -7.73 10.82 6.28
CA TRP A 53 -8.60 9.76 5.79
C TRP A 53 -8.00 8.36 5.99
N LEU A 54 -6.70 8.18 5.76
CA LEU A 54 -6.02 6.89 5.96
C LEU A 54 -5.93 6.53 7.44
N VAL A 55 -5.60 7.49 8.31
CA VAL A 55 -5.56 7.30 9.78
C VAL A 55 -6.96 7.00 10.33
N THR A 56 -7.98 7.69 9.86
CA THR A 56 -9.38 7.47 10.30
C THR A 56 -10.01 6.24 9.67
N SER A 57 -9.54 5.79 8.50
CA SER A 57 -10.02 4.55 7.85
C SER A 57 -9.30 3.28 8.31
N GLY A 58 -8.20 3.40 9.05
CA GLY A 58 -7.53 2.27 9.73
C GLY A 58 -8.51 1.43 10.57
N PRO A 59 -9.24 2.05 11.52
CA PRO A 59 -10.28 1.36 12.30
C PRO A 59 -11.39 0.73 11.44
N PHE A 60 -11.74 1.35 10.31
CA PHE A 60 -12.74 0.80 9.39
C PHE A 60 -12.23 -0.46 8.67
N ARG A 61 -10.97 -0.45 8.23
CA ARG A 61 -10.31 -1.64 7.66
C ARG A 61 -10.25 -2.77 8.69
N GLU A 62 -9.87 -2.47 9.93
CA GLU A 62 -9.83 -3.45 11.03
C GLU A 62 -11.22 -4.02 11.34
N ALA A 63 -12.25 -3.18 11.42
CA ALA A 63 -13.63 -3.62 11.63
C ALA A 63 -14.13 -4.53 10.50
N THR A 64 -13.79 -4.20 9.25
CA THR A 64 -14.13 -5.02 8.07
C THR A 64 -13.41 -6.36 8.11
N GLN A 65 -12.12 -6.38 8.48
CA GLN A 65 -11.36 -7.60 8.64
C GLN A 65 -11.95 -8.51 9.72
N LYS A 66 -12.28 -7.95 10.90
CA LYS A 66 -12.95 -8.69 11.98
C LYS A 66 -14.31 -9.24 11.58
N ALA A 67 -15.09 -8.49 10.80
CA ALA A 67 -16.37 -8.97 10.27
C ALA A 67 -16.18 -10.14 9.29
N MET A 68 -15.17 -10.07 8.43
CA MET A 68 -14.81 -11.15 7.51
C MET A 68 -14.31 -12.39 8.25
N GLU A 69 -13.46 -12.23 9.27
CA GLU A 69 -12.99 -13.33 10.11
C GLU A 69 -14.14 -14.03 10.83
N LYS A 70 -15.08 -13.26 11.39
CA LYS A 70 -16.30 -13.82 12.01
C LYS A 70 -17.15 -14.59 10.99
N SER A 71 -17.31 -14.05 9.78
CA SER A 71 -18.05 -14.73 8.71
C SER A 71 -17.38 -16.03 8.26
N LEU A 72 -16.04 -16.02 8.15
CA LEU A 72 -15.28 -17.23 7.83
C LEU A 72 -15.38 -18.27 8.95
N ALA A 73 -15.32 -17.84 10.21
CA ALA A 73 -15.51 -18.72 11.37
C ALA A 73 -16.91 -19.36 11.39
N GLU A 74 -17.97 -18.61 11.06
CA GLU A 74 -19.33 -19.15 10.91
C GLU A 74 -19.42 -20.21 9.80
N LEU A 75 -18.58 -20.10 8.77
CA LEU A 75 -18.44 -21.09 7.69
C LEU A 75 -17.43 -22.21 8.01
N ASN A 76 -16.94 -22.30 9.26
CA ASN A 76 -15.87 -23.21 9.68
C ASN A 76 -14.58 -23.08 8.84
N MET A 77 -14.34 -21.93 8.23
CA MET A 77 -13.13 -21.64 7.49
C MET A 77 -12.13 -20.89 8.38
N PRO A 78 -10.90 -21.41 8.57
CA PRO A 78 -9.88 -20.72 9.35
C PRO A 78 -9.42 -19.45 8.65
N SER A 79 -9.13 -18.41 9.43
CA SER A 79 -8.62 -17.16 8.88
C SER A 79 -7.15 -17.28 8.44
N ARG A 80 -6.71 -16.39 7.54
CA ARG A 80 -5.30 -16.34 7.13
C ARG A 80 -4.36 -16.07 8.31
N GLU A 81 -4.80 -15.26 9.27
CA GLU A 81 -4.03 -14.95 10.47
C GLU A 81 -3.83 -16.20 11.35
N GLU A 82 -4.89 -16.98 11.54
CA GLU A 82 -4.85 -18.22 12.31
C GLU A 82 -3.91 -19.25 11.68
N ILE A 83 -3.96 -19.41 10.35
CA ILE A 83 -3.06 -20.28 9.60
C ILE A 83 -1.61 -19.83 9.77
N THR A 84 -1.35 -18.52 9.65
CA THR A 84 0.00 -17.96 9.79
C THR A 84 0.55 -18.16 11.21
N ARG A 85 -0.30 -17.94 12.22
CA ARG A 85 0.05 -18.16 13.62
C ARG A 85 0.31 -19.64 13.91
N LEU A 86 -0.48 -20.54 13.34
CA LEU A 86 -0.26 -21.98 13.46
C LEU A 86 1.07 -22.39 12.81
N ALA A 87 1.37 -21.89 11.60
CA ALA A 87 2.63 -22.14 10.92
C ALA A 87 3.84 -21.69 11.77
N GLY A 88 3.80 -20.48 12.34
CA GLY A 88 4.88 -20.00 13.22
C GLY A 88 5.09 -20.87 14.47
N ARG A 89 4.00 -21.41 15.04
CA ARG A 89 4.11 -22.36 16.16
C ARG A 89 4.73 -23.69 15.73
N LEU A 90 4.39 -24.18 14.54
CA LEU A 90 4.97 -25.42 13.99
C LEU A 90 6.47 -25.25 13.73
N THR A 91 6.90 -24.13 13.14
CA THR A 91 8.34 -23.83 12.96
C THR A 91 9.10 -23.78 14.28
N ASN A 92 8.51 -23.18 15.34
CA ASN A 92 9.14 -23.17 16.66
C ASN A 92 9.23 -24.57 17.29
N ILE A 93 8.26 -25.45 17.02
CA ILE A 93 8.33 -26.84 17.47
C ILE A 93 9.42 -27.58 16.71
N GLU A 94 9.53 -27.38 15.40
CA GLU A 94 10.57 -27.98 14.54
C GLU A 94 11.98 -27.61 15.01
N MET A 95 12.27 -26.32 15.26
CA MET A 95 13.58 -25.92 15.80
C MET A 95 13.90 -26.55 17.15
N ARG A 96 12.90 -26.67 18.04
CA ARG A 96 13.10 -27.31 19.35
C ARG A 96 13.30 -28.82 19.22
N LEU A 97 12.70 -29.44 18.21
CA LEU A 97 12.87 -30.84 17.92
C LEU A 97 14.28 -31.09 17.38
N ASP A 98 14.77 -30.26 16.46
CA ASP A 98 16.15 -30.31 15.97
C ASP A 98 17.18 -30.14 17.11
N ASP A 99 16.95 -29.19 18.02
CA ASP A 99 17.80 -28.99 19.21
C ASP A 99 17.82 -30.22 20.14
N LEU A 100 16.68 -30.91 20.26
CA LEU A 100 16.59 -32.13 21.06
C LEU A 100 17.30 -33.29 20.38
N ASP A 101 17.15 -33.44 19.06
CA ASP A 101 17.85 -34.46 18.28
C ASP A 101 19.38 -34.28 18.38
N ALA A 102 19.89 -33.05 18.25
CA ALA A 102 21.30 -32.76 18.43
C ALA A 102 21.83 -33.12 19.83
N LYS A 103 21.05 -32.82 20.88
CA LYS A 103 21.42 -33.18 22.27
C LYS A 103 21.38 -34.68 22.52
N LEU A 104 20.44 -35.40 21.91
CA LEU A 104 20.37 -36.85 22.00
C LEU A 104 21.59 -37.49 21.33
N ASP A 105 21.99 -37.01 20.16
CA ASP A 105 23.20 -37.47 19.48
C ASP A 105 24.47 -37.24 20.31
N GLU A 106 24.59 -36.06 20.95
CA GLU A 106 25.69 -35.75 21.86
C GLU A 106 25.74 -36.71 23.07
N MET A 107 24.59 -36.98 23.70
CA MET A 107 24.49 -37.94 24.79
C MET A 107 24.89 -39.36 24.35
N LEU A 108 24.37 -39.82 23.21
CA LEU A 108 24.71 -41.13 22.64
C LEU A 108 26.21 -41.23 22.33
N GLN A 109 26.83 -40.14 21.90
CA GLN A 109 28.27 -40.09 21.64
C GLN A 109 29.09 -40.16 22.94
N CYS A 110 28.67 -39.49 24.01
CA CYS A 110 29.29 -39.62 25.34
C CYS A 110 29.12 -41.02 25.95
N LEU A 111 27.98 -41.66 25.71
CA LEU A 111 27.67 -43.02 26.17
C LEU A 111 28.39 -44.11 25.36
N ARG A 112 28.95 -43.77 24.19
CA ARG A 112 29.71 -44.71 23.38
C ARG A 112 31.04 -45.03 24.10
N PRO A 113 31.32 -46.30 24.46
CA PRO A 113 32.58 -46.65 25.09
C PRO A 113 33.73 -46.31 24.14
N SER A 114 34.69 -45.53 24.63
CA SER A 114 35.95 -45.28 23.91
C SER A 114 36.61 -46.62 23.63
N SER A 115 36.60 -47.04 22.37
CA SER A 115 37.30 -48.26 21.96
C SER A 115 38.76 -48.10 22.36
N PRO A 116 39.36 -49.04 23.13
CA PRO A 116 40.75 -48.92 23.52
C PRO A 116 41.60 -48.91 22.26
N THR A 117 42.42 -47.87 22.14
CA THR A 117 43.43 -47.67 21.12
C THR A 117 44.20 -48.97 20.93
N GLN A 118 44.08 -49.55 19.74
CA GLN A 118 44.76 -50.78 19.36
C GLN A 118 46.28 -50.62 19.53
N ASN A 119 46.86 -51.58 20.25
CA ASN A 119 48.24 -51.70 20.70
C ASN A 119 49.29 -51.52 19.60
N GLY A 120 50.45 -50.96 20.00
CA GLY A 120 51.77 -51.31 19.46
C GLY A 120 52.50 -52.21 20.46
#